data_AF-A0A743SPZ1-F1
#
_entry.id   AF-A0A743SPZ1-F1
#
_cell.length_a   1.000
_cell.length_b   1.000
_cell.length_c   1.000
_cell.angle_alpha   90.00
_cell.angle_beta   90.00
_cell.angle_gamma   90.00
#
_symmetry.space_group_name_H-M   'P 1'
#
loop_
_entity.id
_entity.type
_entity.pdbx_description
1 polymer ?
#
loop_
_entity_poly.entity_id
_entity_poly.type
_entity_poly.pdbx_seq_one_letter_code
_entity_poly.pdbx_strand_id
1 'polypeptide(L)' 'MADDKYLKRNGIDAHKLKEEFLGDGKNSNYDIYINKDSGELWIFRKGGKGDGIATGEFIK' A
#
# COMPACT_ATOMS: atom_id res chain seq x y z
N MET A 1 -1.68 -9.00 0.59
CA MET A 1 -2.31 -7.80 0.01
C MET A 1 -3.39 -7.33 0.96
N ALA A 2 -3.39 -6.06 1.29
CA ALA A 2 -4.40 -5.43 2.14
C ALA A 2 -5.71 -5.24 1.36
N ASP A 3 -6.83 -5.47 2.04
CA ASP A 3 -8.15 -5.27 1.47
C ASP A 3 -8.52 -3.77 1.45
N ASP A 4 -9.04 -3.26 0.34
CA ASP A 4 -9.38 -1.85 0.16
C ASP A 4 -10.43 -1.36 1.19
N LYS A 5 -11.41 -2.20 1.56
CA LYS A 5 -12.40 -1.82 2.58
C LYS A 5 -11.75 -1.72 3.95
N TYR A 6 -10.81 -2.61 4.27
CA TYR A 6 -10.06 -2.54 5.53
C TYR A 6 -9.19 -1.29 5.59
N LEU A 7 -8.45 -0.98 4.51
CA LEU A 7 -7.65 0.25 4.42
C LEU A 7 -8.53 1.51 4.62
N LYS A 8 -9.64 1.59 3.90
CA LYS A 8 -10.57 2.74 3.99
C LYS A 8 -11.19 2.90 5.37
N ARG A 9 -11.53 1.81 6.06
CA ARG A 9 -12.01 1.86 7.45
C ARG A 9 -10.99 2.44 8.42
N ASN A 10 -9.71 2.29 8.09
CA ASN A 10 -8.59 2.86 8.85
C ASN A 10 -8.15 4.24 8.31
N GLY A 11 -8.95 4.87 7.44
CA GLY A 11 -8.66 6.19 6.88
C GLY A 11 -7.58 6.19 5.80
N ILE A 12 -7.12 5.02 5.35
CA ILE A 12 -6.11 4.91 4.29
C ILE A 12 -6.79 4.75 2.94
N ASP A 13 -6.54 5.69 2.04
CA ASP A 13 -6.90 5.58 0.63
C ASP A 13 -5.74 4.94 -0.14
N ALA A 14 -5.92 3.68 -0.53
CA ALA A 14 -4.90 2.92 -1.24
C ALA A 14 -4.49 3.56 -2.57
N HIS A 15 -5.42 4.23 -3.25
CA HIS A 15 -5.12 4.89 -4.51
C HIS A 15 -4.24 6.11 -4.27
N LYS A 16 -4.64 7.00 -3.35
CA LYS A 16 -3.86 8.21 -3.03
C LYS A 16 -2.47 7.87 -2.52
N LEU A 17 -2.37 6.93 -1.57
CA LEU A 17 -1.09 6.54 -1.01
C LEU A 17 -0.14 6.03 -2.09
N LYS A 18 -0.63 5.24 -3.04
CA LYS A 18 0.21 4.77 -4.15
C LYS A 18 0.62 5.90 -5.10
N GLU A 19 -0.25 6.87 -5.36
CA GLU A 19 0.08 8.04 -6.19
C GLU A 19 1.13 8.95 -5.56
N GLU A 20 1.11 9.13 -4.24
CA GLU A 20 2.12 9.93 -3.53
C GLU A 20 3.55 9.37 -3.70
N PHE A 21 3.68 8.04 -3.77
CA PHE A 21 5.00 7.38 -3.89
C PHE A 21 5.40 7.05 -5.33
N LEU A 22 4.44 6.74 -6.20
CA LEU A 22 4.70 6.26 -7.57
C LEU A 22 4.51 7.35 -8.63
N GLY A 23 3.77 8.42 -8.29
CA GLY A 23 3.26 9.40 -9.23
C GLY A 23 2.00 8.93 -9.97
N ASP A 24 1.38 9.87 -10.69
CA ASP A 24 0.14 9.67 -11.41
C ASP A 24 0.22 8.55 -12.47
N GLY A 25 -0.88 7.83 -12.67
CA GLY A 25 -1.04 6.80 -13.70
C GLY A 25 -0.29 5.47 -13.48
N LYS A 26 0.65 5.38 -12.52
CA LYS A 26 1.42 4.14 -12.25
C LYS A 26 0.78 3.21 -11.22
N ASN A 27 -0.20 3.71 -10.51
CA ASN A 27 -0.88 3.10 -9.37
C ASN A 27 -1.49 1.71 -9.65
N SER A 28 -1.98 1.49 -10.87
CA SER A 28 -2.69 0.26 -11.28
C SER A 28 -1.81 -1.00 -11.31
N ASN A 29 -0.48 -0.83 -11.33
CA ASN A 29 0.48 -1.94 -11.35
C ASN A 29 0.95 -2.36 -9.95
N TYR A 30 0.45 -1.71 -8.91
CA TYR A 30 0.91 -1.89 -7.54
C TYR A 30 -0.23 -2.16 -6.57
N ASP A 31 0.08 -2.94 -5.53
CA ASP A 31 -0.80 -3.31 -4.44
C ASP A 31 -0.18 -2.87 -3.11
N ILE A 32 -1.04 -2.64 -2.11
CA ILE A 32 -0.60 -2.38 -0.73
C ILE A 32 -0.59 -3.69 0.05
N TYR A 33 0.43 -3.86 0.88
CA TYR A 33 0.60 -4.95 1.83
C TYR A 33 0.76 -4.37 3.23
N ILE A 34 0.33 -5.12 4.23
CA ILE A 34 0.55 -4.80 5.64
C ILE A 34 1.64 -5.74 6.14
N ASN A 35 2.72 -5.18 6.68
CA ASN A 35 3.68 -5.93 7.47
C ASN A 35 2.99 -6.40 8.75
N LYS A 36 2.92 -7.72 8.97
CA LYS A 36 2.18 -8.30 10.11
C LYS A 36 2.84 -8.03 11.46
N ASP A 37 4.15 -7.78 11.47
CA ASP A 37 4.90 -7.58 12.71
C ASP A 37 4.80 -6.12 13.18
N SER A 38 4.83 -5.16 12.26
CA SER A 38 4.81 -3.73 12.58
C SER A 38 3.48 -3.02 12.33
N GLY A 39 2.59 -3.59 11.51
CA GLY A 39 1.40 -2.92 10.99
C GLY A 39 1.69 -1.91 9.88
N GLU A 40 2.95 -1.82 9.41
CA GLU A 40 3.35 -0.86 8.38
C GLU A 40 2.79 -1.22 7.00
N LEU A 41 2.42 -0.20 6.24
CA LEU A 41 2.01 -0.33 4.85
C LEU A 41 3.20 -0.30 3.90
N TRP A 42 3.16 -1.23 2.96
CA TRP A 42 4.21 -1.42 1.96
C TRP A 42 3.59 -1.51 0.57
N ILE A 43 4.18 -0.83 -0.40
CA ILE A 43 3.76 -0.86 -1.79
C ILE A 43 4.64 -1.85 -2.54
N PHE A 44 4.02 -2.82 -3.21
CA PHE A 44 4.70 -3.79 -4.05
C PHE A 44 4.07 -3.82 -5.44
N ARG A 45 4.83 -4.25 -6.46
CA ARG A 45 4.22 -4.58 -7.74
C ARG A 45 3.21 -5.70 -7.55
N LYS A 46 2.18 -5.69 -8.40
CA LYS A 46 1.11 -6.69 -8.40
C LYS A 46 1.66 -8.11 -8.26
N GLY A 47 1.06 -8.85 -7.33
CA GLY A 47 1.50 -10.20 -6.95
C GLY A 47 2.70 -10.24 -5.99
N GLY A 48 3.07 -9.11 -5.37
CA GLY A 48 4.08 -9.07 -4.30
C GLY A 48 5.50 -9.28 -4.80
N LYS A 49 5.82 -8.81 -6.01
CA LYS A 49 7.11 -9.03 -6.68
C LYS A 49 8.04 -7.83 -6.54
N GLY A 50 9.34 -8.12 -6.53
CA GLY A 50 10.41 -7.12 -6.52
C GLY A 50 10.60 -6.44 -5.17
N ASP A 51 11.35 -5.33 -5.19
CA ASP A 51 11.61 -4.55 -3.98
C ASP A 51 10.36 -3.76 -3.56
N GLY A 52 10.04 -3.86 -2.28
CA GLY A 52 8.92 -3.14 -1.68
C GLY A 52 9.31 -1.71 -1.30
N ILE A 53 8.35 -0.80 -1.41
CA ILE A 53 8.48 0.57 -0.95
C ILE A 53 7.77 0.68 0.41
N ALA A 54 8.53 0.89 1.46
CA ALA A 54 7.99 1.22 2.77
C ALA A 54 7.34 2.61 2.73
N THR A 55 6.08 2.72 3.15
CA THR A 55 5.37 4.01 3.10
C THR A 55 5.51 4.83 4.38
N GLY A 56 5.96 4.22 5.48
CA GLY A 56 5.96 4.85 6.81
C GLY A 56 4.56 5.09 7.38
N GLU A 57 3.51 4.59 6.73
CA GLU A 57 2.13 4.61 7.24
C GLU A 57 1.84 3.31 7.96
N PHE A 58 1.05 3.37 9.03
CA PHE A 58 0.78 2.23 9.89
C PHE A 58 -0.72 2.06 10.14
N ILE A 59 -1.18 0.81 10.16
CA ILE A 59 -2.53 0.46 10.56
C ILE A 59 -2.45 -0.31 11.89
N LYS A 60 -3.28 0.10 12.85
CA LYS A 60 -3.46 -0.56 14.17
C LYS A 60 -4.74 -1.38 14.21
#